data_AF-A0A6V7LV98-F1
#
_entry.id   AF-A0A6V7LV98-F1
#
_cell.length_a   1.000
_cell.length_b   1.000
_cell.length_c   1.000
_cell.angle_alpha   90.00
_cell.angle_beta   90.00
_cell.angle_gamma   90.00
#
_symmetry.space_group_name_H-M   'P 1'
#
loop_
_entity.id
_entity.type
_entity.pdbx_description
1 polymer ?
#
loop_
_entity_poly.entity_id
_entity_poly.type
_entity_poly.pdbx_seq_one_letter_code
_entity_poly.pdbx_strand_id
1 'polypeptide(L)' 'TDRKFKPTIEDARIAGDNAFLTECPLRLYKDGNFSSVPYLMIFMKDEMMSYCA' A
#
# COMPACT_ATOMS: atom_id res chain seq x y z
N THR A 1 10.40 -14.74 9.30
CA THR A 1 9.81 -15.65 8.29
C THR A 1 9.43 -14.84 7.08
N ASP A 2 9.88 -15.25 5.89
CA ASP A 2 9.52 -14.58 4.63
C ASP A 2 8.02 -14.73 4.36
N ARG A 3 7.26 -13.64 4.43
CA ARG A 3 5.81 -13.63 4.15
C ARG A 3 5.62 -13.77 2.64
N LYS A 4 5.16 -14.94 2.22
CA LYS A 4 5.04 -15.32 0.80
C LYS A 4 4.02 -14.50 0.02
N PHE A 5 2.99 -14.00 0.71
CA PHE A 5 1.98 -13.12 0.13
C PHE A 5 2.16 -11.70 0.65
N LYS A 6 2.25 -10.76 -0.29
CA LYS A 6 2.39 -9.33 -0.04
C LYS A 6 1.72 -8.57 -1.19
N PRO A 7 1.24 -7.35 -0.96
CA PRO A 7 0.82 -6.47 -2.05
C PRO A 7 1.91 -6.39 -3.11
N THR A 8 1.51 -6.50 -4.38
CA THR A 8 2.40 -6.43 -5.53
C THR A 8 1.78 -5.51 -6.58
N ILE A 9 2.62 -5.02 -7.48
CA ILE A 9 2.16 -4.35 -8.69
C ILE A 9 1.52 -5.42 -9.58
N GLU A 10 0.28 -5.19 -9.98
CA GLU A 10 -0.53 -6.09 -10.77
C GLU A 10 -0.31 -5.87 -12.27
N ASP A 11 -0.31 -6.96 -13.04
CA ASP A 11 -0.40 -6.87 -14.50
C ASP A 11 -1.87 -6.69 -14.89
N ALA A 12 -2.21 -5.52 -15.41
CA ALA A 12 -3.57 -5.18 -15.82
C ALA A 12 -4.15 -6.14 -16.87
N ARG A 13 -3.30 -6.82 -17.66
CA ARG A 13 -3.74 -7.80 -18.67
C ARG A 13 -4.22 -9.11 -18.02
N ILE A 14 -3.75 -9.40 -16.81
CA ILE A 14 -4.11 -10.61 -16.06
C ILE A 14 -5.25 -10.31 -15.09
N ALA A 15 -5.16 -9.20 -14.35
CA ALA A 15 -6.17 -8.81 -13.36
C ALA A 15 -7.45 -8.23 -13.99
N GLY A 16 -7.38 -7.70 -15.21
CA GLY A 16 -8.50 -7.11 -15.93
C GLY A 16 -9.09 -5.89 -15.23
N ASP A 17 -10.41 -5.72 -15.33
CA ASP A 17 -11.12 -4.54 -14.81
C ASP A 17 -11.08 -4.40 -13.28
N ASN A 18 -10.66 -5.45 -12.57
CA ASN A 18 -10.56 -5.47 -11.11
C ASN A 18 -9.13 -5.18 -10.60
N ALA A 19 -8.20 -4.81 -11.48
CA ALA A 19 -6.85 -4.44 -11.07
C ALA A 19 -6.88 -3.21 -10.14
N PHE A 20 -6.33 -3.36 -8.94
CA PHE A 20 -6.32 -2.33 -7.89
C PHE A 20 -5.01 -1.54 -7.87
N LEU A 21 -3.85 -2.22 -7.89
CA LEU A 21 -2.53 -1.61 -7.77
C LEU A 21 -1.67 -1.94 -8.99
N THR A 22 -1.88 -1.20 -10.09
CA THR A 22 -1.16 -1.37 -11.36
C THR A 22 0.15 -0.59 -11.45
N GLU A 23 0.42 0.28 -10.48
CA GLU A 23 1.61 1.13 -10.45
C GLU A 23 2.26 1.19 -9.05
N CYS A 24 3.49 1.70 -8.99
CA CYS A 24 4.18 1.95 -7.74
C CYS A 24 3.38 2.94 -6.85
N PRO A 25 3.00 2.58 -5.61
CA PRO A 25 2.23 3.45 -4.72
C PRO A 25 2.89 4.82 -4.46
N LEU A 26 4.23 4.86 -4.41
CA LEU A 26 4.96 6.10 -4.20
C LEU A 26 4.78 7.07 -5.38
N ARG A 27 4.66 6.53 -6.60
CA ARG A 27 4.38 7.34 -7.80
C ARG A 27 2.95 7.84 -7.78
N LEU A 28 1.98 6.96 -7.51
CA LEU A 28 0.56 7.35 -7.37
C LEU A 28 0.37 8.48 -6.34
N TYR A 29 1.05 8.39 -5.20
CA TYR A 29 1.01 9.42 -4.17
C TYR A 29 1.63 10.76 -4.62
N LYS A 30 2.82 10.72 -5.23
CA LYS A 30 3.51 11.94 -5.70
C LYS A 30 2.78 12.63 -6.85
N ASP A 31 2.18 11.85 -7.73
CA ASP A 31 1.47 12.34 -8.91
C ASP A 31 0.03 12.80 -8.58
N GLY A 32 -0.42 12.63 -7.34
CA GLY A 32 -1.78 12.96 -6.93
C GLY A 32 -2.85 12.02 -7.50
N ASN A 33 -2.45 10.87 -8.05
CA ASN A 33 -3.36 9.88 -8.64
C ASN A 33 -3.97 8.98 -7.56
N PHE A 34 -4.68 9.59 -6.62
CA PHE A 34 -5.40 8.94 -5.54
C PHE A 34 -6.61 9.80 -5.13
N SER A 35 -7.57 9.20 -4.43
CA SER A 35 -8.68 9.96 -3.88
C SER A 35 -8.22 10.88 -2.76
N SER A 36 -8.12 12.18 -3.05
CA SER A 36 -7.77 13.21 -2.06
C SER A 36 -9.00 13.56 -1.22
N VAL A 37 -9.11 12.92 -0.07
CA VAL A 37 -10.15 13.17 0.94
C VAL A 37 -9.48 13.57 2.25
N PRO A 38 -10.10 14.39 3.11
CA PRO A 38 -9.53 14.69 4.42
C PRO A 38 -9.24 13.41 5.22
N TYR A 39 -8.03 13.29 5.76
CA TYR A 39 -7.60 12.10 6.49
C TYR A 39 -6.78 12.47 7.74
N LEU A 40 -6.77 11.57 8.71
CA LEU A 40 -5.97 11.67 9.93
C LEU A 40 -4.89 10.59 9.92
N MET A 41 -3.64 10.97 10.17
CA MET A 41 -2.53 10.03 10.36
C MET A 41 -2.13 10.01 11.84
N ILE A 42 -1.99 8.81 12.40
CA ILE A 42 -1.55 8.57 13.78
C ILE A 42 -0.49 7.47 13.82
N PHE A 43 0.32 7.46 14.88
CA PHE A 43 1.33 6.44 15.15
C PHE A 43 1.36 6.16 16.65
N MET A 44 1.65 4.92 17.05
CA MET A 44 1.91 4.60 18.45
C MET A 44 3.33 5.05 18.83
N LYS A 45 3.50 5.58 20.05
CA LYS A 45 4.83 5.97 20.55
C LYS A 45 5.83 4.82 20.50
N ASP A 46 5.34 3.61 20.79
CA ASP A 46 6.16 2.41 20.97
C ASP A 46 5.74 1.29 19.99
N GLU A 47 5.46 1.61 18.71
CA GLU A 47 5.16 0.62 17.64
C GLU A 47 6.14 -0.56 17.62
N MET A 48 7.42 -0.28 17.86
CA MET A 48 8.51 -1.27 17.82
C MET A 48 8.29 -2.42 18.82
N MET A 49 7.56 -2.19 19.92
CA MET A 49 7.30 -3.23 20.92
C MET A 49 6.53 -4.43 20.35
N SER A 50 5.78 -4.27 19.26
CA SER A 50 5.12 -5.41 18.60
C SER A 50 6.08 -6.45 18.03
N TYR A 51 7.35 -6.09 17.82
CA TYR A 51 8.37 -6.95 17.24
C TYR A 51 9.30 -7.60 18.29
N CYS A 52 9.15 -7.25 19.57
CA CYS A 52 9.98 -7.76 20.67
C CYS A 52 9.33 -8.94 21.44
N ALA A 53 8.15 -9.39 21.01
CA ALA A 53 7.40 -10.50 21.61
C ALA A 53 7.73 -11.85 20.95
#